data_AF-A0A1A8PGP6-F1
#
_entry.id   AF-A0A1A8PGP6-F1
#
_cell.length_a   1.000
_cell.length_b   1.000
_cell.length_c   1.000
_cell.angle_alpha   90.00
_cell.angle_beta   90.00
_cell.angle_gamma   90.00
#
_symmetry.space_group_name_H-M   'P 1'
#
loop_
_entity.id
_entity.type
_entity.pdbx_description
1 polymer ?
#
loop_
_entity_poly.entity_id
_entity_poly.type
_entity_poly.pdbx_seq_one_letter_code
_entity_poly.pdbx_strand_id
1 'polypeptide(L)'
;DPGSCCPRCRGCVYRGVAHHEGSSWFADSTPCMTCMCVDGVTTCSDVHCLSPCVNFISVPGECCPVCADCVFEGKVYGPGDSFHPADDPCQICTCEVMPDGEQHLKCYRKQCPSLVDCPKSNILFSGPESCC
;
A
#
# COMPACT_ATOMS: atom_id res chain seq x y z
N ASP A 1 42.54 6.48 -2.53
CA ASP A 1 43.47 5.51 -1.92
C ASP A 1 44.61 5.14 -2.85
N PRO A 2 45.86 5.15 -2.36
CA PRO A 2 47.02 4.69 -3.12
C PRO A 2 47.08 3.15 -3.05
N GLY A 3 46.58 2.47 -4.09
CA GLY A 3 46.57 1.00 -4.15
C GLY A 3 45.66 0.38 -5.21
N SER A 4 44.81 1.15 -5.89
CA SER A 4 43.97 0.63 -6.98
C SER A 4 44.80 0.49 -8.27
N CYS A 5 45.14 -0.74 -8.63
CA CYS A 5 45.87 -1.07 -9.86
C CYS A 5 44.97 -0.95 -11.12
N CYS A 6 43.64 -1.01 -10.97
CA CYS A 6 42.69 -0.91 -12.07
C CYS A 6 41.61 0.15 -11.79
N PRO A 7 41.12 0.88 -12.81
CA PRO A 7 39.94 1.73 -12.66
C PRO A 7 38.73 0.86 -12.29
N ARG A 8 38.05 1.21 -11.20
CA ARG A 8 36.78 0.59 -10.81
C ARG A 8 35.63 1.37 -11.43
N CYS A 9 34.64 0.66 -11.96
CA CYS A 9 33.36 1.28 -12.30
C CYS A 9 32.77 1.90 -11.03
N ARG A 10 32.32 3.16 -11.11
CA ARG A 10 31.63 3.85 -10.00
C ARG A 10 30.11 3.63 -10.05
N GLY A 11 29.67 2.73 -10.92
CA GLY A 11 28.28 2.54 -11.26
C GLY A 11 28.10 1.82 -12.58
N CYS A 12 26.84 1.70 -12.97
CA CYS A 12 26.39 0.95 -14.13
C CYS A 12 25.67 1.87 -15.11
N VAL A 13 25.58 1.46 -16.37
CA VAL A 13 24.72 2.11 -17.35
C VAL A 13 23.69 1.09 -17.83
N TYR A 14 22.42 1.38 -17.55
CA TYR A 14 21.29 0.55 -17.97
C TYR A 14 20.41 1.36 -18.90
N ARG A 15 20.21 0.88 -20.14
CA ARG A 15 19.43 1.57 -21.19
C ARG A 15 19.80 3.06 -21.39
N GLY A 16 21.09 3.37 -21.26
CA GLY A 16 21.62 4.73 -21.41
C GLY A 16 21.50 5.62 -20.17
N VAL A 17 20.94 5.12 -19.06
CA VAL A 17 20.83 5.82 -17.77
C VAL A 17 21.96 5.37 -16.84
N ALA A 18 22.63 6.33 -16.19
CA ALA A 18 23.68 6.05 -15.22
C ALA A 18 23.08 5.75 -13.84
N HIS A 19 23.51 4.64 -13.25
CA HIS A 19 23.11 4.17 -11.93
C HIS A 19 24.34 4.09 -11.02
N HIS A 20 24.20 4.49 -9.76
CA HIS A 20 25.31 4.46 -8.81
C HIS A 20 25.60 3.04 -8.33
N GLU A 21 26.84 2.78 -7.93
CA GLU A 21 27.23 1.52 -7.27
C GLU A 21 26.34 1.27 -6.03
N GLY A 22 25.78 0.06 -5.91
CA GLY A 22 24.86 -0.33 -4.84
C GLY A 22 23.40 0.11 -5.03
N SER A 23 23.08 0.83 -6.11
CA SER A 23 21.68 1.21 -6.39
C SER A 23 20.81 0.01 -6.76
N SER A 24 19.51 0.12 -6.47
CA SER A 24 18.46 -0.78 -6.96
C SER A 24 17.32 0.06 -7.55
N TRP A 25 16.73 -0.40 -8.66
CA TRP A 25 15.67 0.31 -9.37
C TRP A 25 14.75 -0.65 -10.12
N PHE A 26 13.54 -0.20 -10.44
CA PHE A 26 12.67 -0.90 -11.38
C PHE A 26 13.07 -0.58 -12.81
N ALA A 27 13.16 -1.59 -13.66
CA ALA A 27 13.60 -1.44 -15.04
C ALA A 27 12.63 -0.60 -15.88
N ASP A 28 11.33 -0.70 -15.57
CA ASP A 28 10.22 -0.15 -16.32
C ASP A 28 9.20 0.50 -15.35
N SER A 29 8.16 1.15 -15.89
CA SER A 29 7.08 1.75 -15.10
C SER A 29 6.17 0.73 -14.41
N THR A 30 6.21 -0.54 -14.85
CA THR A 30 5.57 -1.67 -14.18
C THR A 30 6.67 -2.42 -13.41
N PRO A 31 6.63 -2.46 -12.08
CA PRO A 31 7.78 -2.82 -11.24
C PRO A 31 8.06 -4.34 -11.19
N CYS A 32 7.82 -5.08 -12.28
CA CYS A 32 8.02 -6.53 -12.33
C CYS A 32 9.44 -6.98 -12.61
N MET A 33 10.35 -6.05 -12.89
CA MET A 33 11.76 -6.36 -13.03
C MET A 33 12.55 -5.36 -12.18
N THR A 34 13.27 -5.89 -11.19
CA THR A 34 14.19 -5.11 -10.38
C THR A 34 15.61 -5.33 -10.88
N CYS A 35 16.38 -4.25 -10.95
CA CYS A 35 17.77 -4.27 -11.34
C CYS A 35 18.63 -3.65 -10.23
N MET A 36 19.85 -4.15 -10.10
CA MET A 36 20.83 -3.63 -9.17
C MET A 36 22.20 -3.46 -9.83
N CYS A 37 22.97 -2.50 -9.35
CA CYS A 37 24.34 -2.26 -9.80
C CYS A 37 25.34 -2.75 -8.76
N VAL A 38 26.11 -3.77 -9.09
CA VAL A 38 27.15 -4.33 -8.22
C VAL A 38 28.43 -4.55 -9.01
N ASP A 39 29.54 -3.99 -8.52
CA ASP A 39 30.86 -4.02 -9.15
C ASP A 39 30.84 -3.57 -10.62
N GLY A 40 30.03 -2.57 -10.92
CA GLY A 40 29.85 -2.06 -12.29
C GLY A 40 29.05 -2.97 -13.24
N VAL A 41 28.45 -4.04 -12.72
CA VAL A 41 27.59 -4.96 -13.48
C VAL A 41 26.13 -4.72 -13.08
N THR A 42 25.26 -4.61 -14.10
CA THR A 42 23.81 -4.60 -13.88
C THR A 42 23.29 -6.02 -13.84
N THR A 43 22.65 -6.39 -12.74
CA THR A 43 21.96 -7.66 -12.57
C THR A 43 20.47 -7.37 -12.42
N CYS A 44 19.64 -7.99 -13.24
CA CYS A 44 18.19 -7.84 -13.17
C CYS A 44 17.53 -9.19 -12.85
N SER A 45 16.43 -9.14 -12.11
CA SER A 45 15.63 -10.30 -11.76
C SER A 45 14.15 -9.98 -11.87
N ASP A 46 13.38 -10.95 -12.37
CA ASP A 46 11.93 -10.87 -12.39
C ASP A 46 11.36 -11.00 -10.98
N VAL A 47 10.34 -10.20 -10.70
CA VAL A 47 9.54 -10.31 -9.48
C VAL A 47 8.54 -11.43 -9.68
N HIS A 48 8.72 -12.53 -8.93
CA HIS A 48 7.76 -13.62 -8.87
C HIS A 48 6.78 -13.41 -7.72
N CYS A 49 5.53 -13.16 -8.06
CA CYS A 49 4.47 -12.95 -7.09
C CYS A 49 3.92 -14.29 -6.57
N LEU A 50 3.83 -14.42 -5.25
CA LEU A 50 3.11 -15.50 -4.60
C LEU A 50 1.75 -14.97 -4.17
N SER A 51 0.68 -15.43 -4.81
CA SER A 51 -0.69 -15.05 -4.43
C SER A 51 -1.43 -16.27 -3.91
N PRO A 52 -1.63 -16.40 -2.58
CA PRO A 52 -2.29 -17.55 -1.98
C PRO A 52 -3.82 -17.48 -2.03
N CYS A 53 -4.39 -16.38 -2.52
CA CYS A 53 -5.83 -16.12 -2.52
C CYS A 53 -6.50 -16.57 -3.83
N VAL A 54 -7.76 -16.99 -3.71
CA VAL A 54 -8.56 -17.47 -4.86
C VAL A 54 -8.97 -16.32 -5.77
N ASN A 55 -9.26 -15.15 -5.20
CA ASN A 55 -9.65 -13.95 -5.93
C ASN A 55 -8.53 -12.91 -5.84
N PHE A 56 -8.12 -12.36 -6.98
CA PHE A 56 -7.11 -11.32 -7.05
C PHE A 56 -7.46 -10.28 -8.11
N ILE A 57 -6.98 -9.05 -7.94
CA ILE A 57 -7.07 -7.99 -8.94
C ILE A 57 -5.69 -7.46 -9.33
N SER A 58 -5.54 -7.06 -10.60
CA SER A 58 -4.36 -6.34 -11.09
C SER A 58 -4.55 -4.84 -10.87
N VAL A 59 -3.63 -4.21 -10.13
CA VAL A 59 -3.63 -2.77 -9.89
C VAL A 59 -2.72 -2.09 -10.91
N PRO A 60 -3.19 -1.07 -11.66
CA PRO A 60 -2.34 -0.34 -12.60
C PRO A 60 -1.12 0.27 -11.89
N GLY A 61 0.08 -0.03 -12.40
CA GLY A 61 1.35 0.45 -11.83
C GLY A 61 1.98 -0.47 -10.79
N GLU A 62 1.27 -1.50 -10.33
CA GLU A 62 1.82 -2.55 -9.47
C GLU A 62 2.25 -3.78 -10.28
N CYS A 63 3.28 -4.48 -9.82
CA CYS A 63 3.68 -5.73 -10.45
C CYS A 63 2.78 -6.88 -10.01
N CYS A 64 2.64 -7.04 -8.69
CA CYS A 64 1.93 -8.18 -8.12
C CYS A 64 0.45 -7.88 -7.99
N PRO A 65 -0.41 -8.86 -8.32
CA PRO A 65 -1.82 -8.72 -8.05
C PRO A 65 -2.03 -8.71 -6.54
N VAL A 66 -3.03 -7.95 -6.10
CA VAL A 66 -3.47 -7.93 -4.71
C VAL A 66 -4.69 -8.84 -4.57
N CYS A 67 -4.86 -9.45 -3.41
CA CYS A 67 -6.04 -10.25 -3.14
C CYS A 67 -7.30 -9.37 -3.20
N ALA A 68 -8.32 -9.86 -3.90
CA ALA A 68 -9.58 -9.15 -4.10
C ALA A 68 -10.50 -9.51 -2.94
N ASP A 69 -10.24 -8.88 -1.80
CA ASP A 69 -10.80 -9.28 -0.51
C ASP A 69 -12.17 -8.64 -0.30
N CYS A 70 -12.20 -7.30 -0.25
CA CYS A 70 -13.43 -6.53 -0.19
C CYS A 70 -13.43 -5.44 -1.27
N VAL A 71 -14.56 -5.30 -1.96
CA VAL A 71 -14.77 -4.24 -2.96
C VAL A 71 -15.86 -3.30 -2.48
N PHE A 72 -15.54 -2.00 -2.40
CA PHE A 72 -16.52 -0.95 -2.12
C PHE A 72 -16.36 0.16 -3.16
N GLU A 73 -17.44 0.45 -3.90
CA GLU A 73 -17.47 1.45 -4.98
C GLU A 73 -16.34 1.32 -6.02
N GLY A 74 -15.92 0.08 -6.32
CA GLY A 74 -14.86 -0.20 -7.29
C GLY A 74 -13.44 0.00 -6.76
N LYS A 75 -13.27 0.40 -5.50
CA LYS A 75 -11.99 0.34 -4.77
C LYS A 75 -11.85 -0.99 -4.05
N VAL A 76 -10.63 -1.49 -4.00
CA VAL A 76 -10.30 -2.75 -3.33
C VAL A 76 -9.60 -2.45 -2.01
N TYR A 77 -10.02 -3.18 -0.99
CA TYR A 77 -9.54 -3.08 0.37
C TYR A 77 -9.02 -4.45 0.78
N GLY A 78 -7.79 -4.47 1.31
CA GLY A 78 -7.14 -5.67 1.82
C GLY A 78 -7.64 -6.08 3.22
N PRO A 79 -7.12 -7.17 3.78
CA PRO A 79 -7.58 -7.70 5.05
C PRO A 79 -7.19 -6.74 6.18
N GLY A 80 -8.17 -6.33 6.98
CA GLY A 80 -7.98 -5.37 8.08
C GLY A 80 -8.02 -3.90 7.65
N ASP A 81 -8.06 -3.59 6.36
CA ASP A 81 -8.22 -2.22 5.89
C ASP A 81 -9.51 -1.62 6.45
N SER A 82 -9.40 -0.40 6.97
CA SER A 82 -10.51 0.37 7.52
C SER A 82 -10.57 1.75 6.87
N PHE A 83 -11.75 2.19 6.48
CA PHE A 83 -11.95 3.45 5.76
C PHE A 83 -13.29 4.12 6.10
N HIS A 84 -13.36 5.41 5.78
CA HIS A 84 -14.56 6.24 5.92
C HIS A 84 -15.19 6.48 4.54
N PRO A 85 -16.34 5.86 4.22
CA PRO A 85 -17.04 6.10 2.96
C PRO A 85 -17.42 7.57 2.81
N ALA A 86 -17.17 8.14 1.61
CA ALA A 86 -17.44 9.55 1.29
C ALA A 86 -16.85 10.55 2.31
N ASP A 87 -15.76 10.16 2.99
CA ASP A 87 -15.13 10.92 4.08
C ASP A 87 -16.07 11.23 5.26
N ASP A 88 -17.14 10.43 5.47
CA ASP A 88 -18.01 10.55 6.64
C ASP A 88 -17.30 9.98 7.89
N PRO A 89 -16.90 10.83 8.87
CA PRO A 89 -16.16 10.37 10.04
C PRO A 89 -16.98 9.46 10.96
N CYS A 90 -18.31 9.41 10.79
CA CYS A 90 -19.19 8.54 11.54
C CYS A 90 -19.38 7.17 10.89
N GLN A 91 -19.12 7.00 9.60
CA GLN A 91 -19.28 5.73 8.93
C GLN A 91 -17.92 5.06 8.78
N ILE A 92 -17.80 3.83 9.28
CA ILE A 92 -16.56 3.08 9.27
C ILE A 92 -16.85 1.74 8.60
N CYS A 93 -16.07 1.40 7.59
CA CYS A 93 -16.09 0.10 6.94
C CYS A 93 -14.75 -0.58 7.12
N THR A 94 -14.76 -1.87 7.48
CA THR A 94 -13.56 -2.68 7.66
C THR A 94 -13.70 -3.97 6.85
N CYS A 95 -12.64 -4.38 6.15
CA CYS A 95 -12.60 -5.70 5.53
C CYS A 95 -12.14 -6.73 6.56
N GLU A 96 -13.07 -7.51 7.11
CA GLU A 96 -12.79 -8.53 8.13
C GLU A 96 -12.57 -9.90 7.49
N VAL A 97 -11.60 -10.66 8.01
CA VAL A 97 -11.43 -12.08 7.68
C VAL A 97 -12.32 -12.88 8.62
N MET A 98 -13.31 -13.56 8.05
CA MET A 98 -14.24 -14.41 8.79
C MET A 98 -13.57 -15.73 9.20
N PRO A 99 -14.10 -16.47 10.20
CA PRO A 99 -13.49 -17.71 10.70
C PRO A 99 -13.39 -18.84 9.66
N ASP A 100 -14.20 -18.78 8.61
CA ASP A 100 -14.16 -19.68 7.45
C ASP A 100 -13.06 -19.32 6.43
N GLY A 101 -12.36 -18.20 6.64
CA GLY A 101 -11.31 -17.69 5.76
C GLY A 101 -11.84 -16.80 4.64
N GLU A 102 -13.15 -16.57 4.54
CA GLU A 102 -13.74 -15.65 3.58
C GLU A 102 -13.62 -14.20 4.08
N GLN A 103 -13.53 -13.24 3.16
CA GLN A 103 -13.41 -11.83 3.51
C GLN A 103 -14.73 -11.11 3.29
N HIS A 104 -15.13 -10.33 4.29
CA HIS A 104 -16.41 -9.66 4.32
C HIS A 104 -16.24 -8.19 4.66
N LEU A 105 -16.89 -7.33 3.87
CA LEU A 105 -16.96 -5.91 4.18
C LEU A 105 -17.99 -5.70 5.31
N LYS A 106 -17.53 -5.18 6.44
CA LYS A 106 -18.37 -4.84 7.58
C LYS A 106 -18.37 -3.34 7.80
N CYS A 107 -19.53 -2.74 7.60
CA CYS A 107 -19.74 -1.32 7.81
C CYS A 107 -20.62 -1.07 9.03
N TYR A 108 -20.27 -0.08 9.84
CA TYR A 108 -21.09 0.40 10.94
C TYR A 108 -21.02 1.92 11.05
N ARG A 109 -22.04 2.49 11.69
CA ARG A 109 -22.08 3.92 12.00
C ARG A 109 -21.78 4.12 13.48
N LYS A 110 -20.75 4.91 13.80
CA LYS A 110 -20.44 5.32 15.16
C LYS A 110 -21.63 6.12 15.70
N GLN A 111 -22.13 5.69 16.86
CA GLN A 111 -23.20 6.38 17.56
C GLN A 111 -22.59 7.38 18.54
N CYS A 112 -23.06 8.63 18.50
CA CYS A 112 -22.62 9.65 19.44
C CYS A 112 -23.34 9.52 20.78
N PRO A 113 -22.69 9.93 21.89
CA PRO A 113 -23.32 9.96 23.20
C PRO A 113 -24.59 10.80 23.19
N SER A 114 -25.63 10.31 23.86
CA SER A 114 -26.82 11.11 24.13
C SER A 114 -26.46 12.24 25.09
N LEU A 115 -26.76 13.49 24.70
CA LEU A 115 -26.51 14.67 25.51
C LEU A 115 -27.76 15.16 26.26
N VAL A 116 -28.79 14.30 26.39
CA VAL A 116 -30.07 14.66 27.02
C VAL A 116 -29.88 15.18 28.45
N ASP A 117 -28.95 14.59 29.21
CA ASP A 117 -28.65 14.97 30.59
C ASP A 117 -27.42 15.89 30.73
N CYS A 118 -26.90 16.43 29.62
CA CYS A 118 -25.72 17.29 29.64
C CYS A 118 -26.12 18.77 29.70
N PRO A 119 -25.69 19.54 30.71
CA PRO A 119 -25.86 20.99 30.72
C PRO A 119 -25.21 21.61 29.47
N LYS A 120 -25.93 22.48 28.77
CA LYS A 120 -25.46 23.10 27.52
C LYS A 120 -24.09 23.78 27.64
N SER A 121 -23.76 24.32 28.82
CA SER A 121 -22.46 24.96 29.10
C SER A 121 -21.27 24.00 29.04
N ASN A 122 -21.52 22.68 29.20
CA ASN A 122 -20.50 21.65 29.27
C ASN A 122 -20.40 20.84 27.97
N ILE A 123 -21.20 21.18 26.95
CA ILE A 123 -21.16 20.53 25.66
C ILE A 123 -19.93 21.02 24.91
N LEU A 124 -19.04 20.09 24.58
CA LEU A 124 -17.90 20.31 23.71
C LEU A 124 -18.28 19.88 22.30
N PHE A 125 -17.98 20.73 21.31
CA PHE A 125 -18.24 20.43 19.91
C PHE A 125 -16.99 19.83 19.28
N SER A 126 -17.16 18.65 18.69
CA SER A 126 -16.11 17.99 17.92
C SER A 126 -15.88 18.70 16.59
N GLY A 127 -14.64 18.66 16.10
CA GLY A 127 -14.27 19.24 14.81
C GLY A 127 -14.83 18.44 13.62
N PRO A 128 -14.75 18.98 12.40
CA PRO A 128 -15.33 18.36 11.19
C PRO A 128 -14.76 16.97 10.86
N GLU A 129 -13.53 16.69 11.28
CA GLU A 129 -12.85 15.40 11.09
C GLU A 129 -13.24 14.34 12.14
N SER A 130 -14.07 14.69 13.13
CA SER A 130 -14.53 13.77 14.17
C SER A 130 -16.04 13.61 14.12
N CYS A 131 -16.51 12.37 14.17
CA CYS A 131 -17.94 12.07 14.28
C CYS A 131 -18.56 12.68 15.54
N CYS A 132 -17.84 12.46 16.64
CA CYS A 132 -18.03 12.91 18.00
C CYS A 132 -16.69 12.55 18.67
#